data_AF-A0A835YU17-F1
#
_entry.id   AF-A0A835YU17-F1
#
_cell.length_a   1.000
_cell.length_b   1.000
_cell.length_c   1.000
_cell.angle_alpha   90.00
_cell.angle_beta   90.00
_cell.angle_gamma   90.00
#
_symmetry.space_group_name_H-M   'P 1'
#
loop_
_entity.id
_entity.type
_entity.pdbx_description
1 polymer ?
#
loop_
_entity_poly.entity_id
_entity_poly.type
_entity_poly.pdbx_seq_one_letter_code
_entity_poly.pdbx_strand_id
1 'polypeptide(L)'
;GGGSDGESGGSSDLLYDLYSVVNHMGGLSGGHYTACCLSTPCSPGGIEDAASVGYPQDSRSPPWLYFDDEFVEELPPARVVSEAAYVLFYKRRRVTGANLVNTTV
;
A
#
# COMPACT_ATOMS: atom_id res chain seq x y z
N GLY A 1 4.42 -38.54 25.77
CA GLY A 1 4.91 -37.31 26.40
C GLY A 1 5.34 -36.37 25.29
N GLY A 2 4.84 -35.13 25.36
CA GLY A 2 5.33 -33.95 24.65
C GLY A 2 5.01 -33.86 23.16
N GLY A 3 3.86 -33.28 22.80
CA GLY A 3 3.67 -32.63 21.51
C GLY A 3 4.37 -31.28 21.54
N SER A 4 5.16 -31.00 20.51
CA SER A 4 5.83 -29.72 20.31
C SER A 4 4.89 -28.76 19.56
N ASP A 5 4.08 -28.03 20.31
CA ASP A 5 3.30 -26.91 19.77
C ASP A 5 4.24 -25.72 19.59
N GLY A 6 4.84 -25.63 18.40
CA GLY A 6 5.58 -24.46 17.96
C GLY A 6 4.60 -23.35 17.59
N GLU A 7 4.21 -22.52 18.57
CA GLU A 7 3.53 -21.24 18.33
C GLU A 7 4.45 -20.29 17.55
N SER A 8 4.44 -20.41 16.22
CA SER A 8 4.94 -19.39 15.28
C SER A 8 3.86 -18.34 15.04
N GLY A 9 3.27 -17.79 16.09
CA GLY A 9 2.27 -16.72 16.02
C GLY A 9 2.93 -15.37 16.27
N GLY A 10 3.04 -14.51 15.25
CA GLY A 10 3.29 -13.10 15.55
C GLY A 10 3.80 -12.19 14.44
N SER A 11 4.45 -12.70 13.38
CA SER A 11 5.12 -11.81 12.40
C SER A 11 4.44 -11.75 11.03
N SER A 12 3.96 -12.87 10.48
CA SER A 12 3.37 -12.89 9.13
C SER A 12 1.96 -12.29 9.03
N ASP A 13 1.29 -12.11 10.17
CA ASP A 13 -0.08 -11.59 10.23
C ASP A 13 -0.15 -10.06 10.16
N LEU A 14 0.96 -9.36 10.46
CA LEU A 14 1.08 -7.90 10.44
C LEU A 14 1.91 -7.44 9.24
N LEU A 15 1.77 -8.11 8.10
CA LEU A 15 2.40 -7.69 6.85
C LEU A 15 1.53 -6.65 6.13
N TYR A 16 2.18 -5.58 5.69
CA TYR A 16 1.55 -4.49 4.96
C TYR A 16 2.28 -4.20 3.66
N ASP A 17 1.52 -3.86 2.63
CA ASP A 17 2.01 -3.44 1.32
C ASP A 17 1.89 -1.91 1.21
N LEU A 18 3.01 -1.26 0.89
CA LEU A 18 3.03 0.17 0.57
C LEU A 18 2.27 0.38 -0.74
N TYR A 19 1.34 1.33 -0.77
CA TYR A 19 0.61 1.67 -2.00
C TYR A 19 0.59 3.17 -2.31
N SER A 20 1.03 4.03 -1.38
CA SER A 20 1.22 5.45 -1.67
C SER A 20 2.24 6.11 -0.73
N VAL A 21 2.98 7.09 -1.26
CA VAL A 21 3.91 7.96 -0.52
C VAL A 21 3.60 9.40 -0.88
N VAL A 22 3.40 10.27 0.11
CA VAL A 22 3.38 11.72 -0.06
C VAL A 22 4.74 12.26 0.31
N ASN A 23 5.32 13.04 -0.58
CA ASN A 23 6.59 13.72 -0.37
C ASN A 23 6.33 15.17 0.07
N HIS A 24 7.21 15.72 0.90
CA HIS A 24 7.24 17.13 1.22
C HIS A 24 8.62 17.70 0.92
N MET A 25 8.66 18.74 0.08
CA MET A 25 9.88 19.46 -0.27
C MET A 25 9.74 20.89 0.21
N GLY A 26 10.42 21.23 1.31
CA GLY A 26 10.35 22.57 1.89
C GLY A 26 10.69 22.58 3.38
N GLY A 27 10.45 23.72 4.01
CA GLY A 27 10.67 23.92 5.44
C GLY A 27 9.38 23.80 6.26
N LEU A 28 9.50 23.99 7.57
CA LEU A 28 8.35 23.94 8.49
C LEU A 28 7.29 25.01 8.21
N SER A 29 7.69 26.13 7.60
CA SER A 29 6.79 27.26 7.28
C SER A 29 6.15 27.18 5.89
N GLY A 30 6.49 26.16 5.09
CA GLY A 30 5.97 26.02 3.74
C GLY A 30 6.86 25.15 2.85
N GLY A 31 6.24 24.59 1.82
CA GLY A 31 6.86 23.69 0.87
C GLY A 31 5.86 23.24 -0.18
N HIS A 32 6.24 22.19 -0.91
CA HIS A 32 5.43 21.58 -1.94
C HIS A 32 5.17 20.10 -1.63
N TYR A 33 3.93 19.66 -1.87
CA TYR A 33 3.52 18.28 -1.66
C TYR A 33 3.25 17.59 -2.99
N THR A 34 3.84 16.42 -3.18
CA THR A 34 3.63 15.56 -4.36
C THR A 34 3.37 14.14 -3.90
N ALA A 35 2.74 13.31 -4.74
CA ALA A 35 2.37 11.95 -4.36
C ALA A 35 2.88 10.91 -5.35
N CYS A 36 3.34 9.77 -4.84
CA CYS A 36 3.60 8.56 -5.59
C CYS A 36 2.50 7.55 -5.24
N CYS A 37 1.73 7.05 -6.21
CA CYS A 37 0.67 6.08 -5.95
C CYS A 37 0.76 4.86 -6.86
N LEU A 38 0.44 3.70 -6.30
CA LEU A 38 0.32 2.46 -7.05
C LEU A 38 -0.96 2.48 -7.88
N SER A 39 -0.85 2.38 -9.19
CA SER A 39 -2.01 2.32 -10.08
C SER A 39 -2.61 0.92 -10.07
N THR A 40 -3.59 0.69 -9.20
CA THR A 40 -4.35 -0.56 -9.20
C THR A 40 -5.44 -0.50 -10.27
N PRO A 41 -5.55 -1.52 -11.15
CA PRO A 41 -6.65 -1.60 -12.09
C PRO A 41 -8.00 -1.53 -11.36
N CYS A 42 -8.93 -0.78 -11.91
CA CYS A 42 -10.31 -0.81 -11.44
C CYS A 42 -10.92 -2.17 -11.79
N SER A 43 -11.55 -2.87 -10.84
CA SER A 43 -12.27 -4.10 -11.13
C SER A 43 -13.33 -3.85 -12.22
N PRO A 44 -13.54 -4.77 -13.17
CA PRO A 44 -14.68 -4.67 -14.09
C PRO A 44 -15.97 -4.58 -13.26
N GLY A 45 -16.66 -3.44 -13.35
CA GLY A 45 -17.90 -3.19 -12.60
C GLY A 45 -17.76 -2.34 -11.33
N GLY A 46 -16.57 -1.80 -11.02
CA GLY A 46 -16.40 -0.82 -9.94
C GLY A 46 -16.63 -1.36 -8.53
N ILE A 47 -16.70 -2.69 -8.37
CA ILE A 47 -16.81 -3.32 -7.05
C ILE A 47 -15.42 -3.35 -6.40
N GLU A 48 -15.29 -2.49 -5.40
CA GLU A 48 -14.08 -2.18 -4.67
C GLU A 48 -13.73 -3.25 -3.64
N ASP A 49 -13.18 -4.36 -4.11
CA ASP A 49 -12.19 -5.08 -3.32
C ASP A 49 -10.85 -4.93 -4.03
N ALA A 50 -10.12 -3.85 -3.71
CA ALA A 50 -8.74 -3.66 -4.16
C ALA A 50 -7.80 -4.81 -3.71
N ALA A 51 -8.31 -5.79 -2.95
CA ALA A 51 -7.62 -7.01 -2.56
C ALA A 51 -7.92 -8.21 -3.50
N SER A 52 -8.96 -8.14 -4.33
CA SER A 52 -9.44 -9.27 -5.14
C SER A 52 -9.11 -9.19 -6.63
N VAL A 53 -8.64 -8.03 -7.12
CA VAL A 53 -8.07 -7.94 -8.47
C VAL A 53 -6.70 -8.63 -8.46
N GLY A 54 -6.72 -9.94 -8.68
CA GLY A 54 -5.53 -10.67 -9.09
C GLY A 54 -4.97 -10.00 -10.33
N TYR A 55 -3.71 -9.60 -10.29
CA TYR A 55 -3.03 -9.09 -11.47
C TYR A 55 -3.16 -10.13 -12.60
N PRO A 56 -3.45 -9.71 -13.84
CA PRO A 56 -3.39 -10.61 -14.98
C PRO A 56 -2.04 -11.34 -14.93
N GLN A 57 -2.08 -12.67 -15.03
CA GLN A 57 -0.97 -13.57 -14.73
C GLN A 57 0.26 -13.37 -15.64
N ASP A 58 0.15 -12.49 -16.65
CA ASP A 58 1.12 -12.26 -17.74
C ASP A 58 1.83 -10.89 -17.72
N SER A 59 1.47 -9.93 -16.85
CA SER A 59 1.97 -8.55 -16.99
C SER A 59 2.46 -7.97 -15.67
N ARG A 60 3.62 -7.31 -15.74
CA ARG A 60 4.39 -6.62 -14.68
C ARG A 60 3.54 -6.06 -13.53
N SER A 61 4.15 -6.02 -12.34
CA SER A 61 3.66 -5.27 -11.18
C SER A 61 3.02 -3.94 -11.61
N PRO A 62 1.92 -3.50 -10.96
CA PRO A 62 1.23 -2.25 -11.28
C PRO A 62 2.24 -1.09 -11.38
N PRO A 63 2.09 -0.19 -12.36
CA PRO A 63 2.98 0.96 -12.44
C PRO A 63 2.74 1.86 -11.23
N TRP A 64 3.82 2.50 -10.77
CA TRP A 64 3.70 3.63 -9.88
C TRP A 64 3.53 4.88 -10.72
N LEU A 65 2.70 5.80 -10.25
CA LEU A 65 2.50 7.10 -10.86
C LEU A 65 2.98 8.18 -9.89
N TYR A 66 3.64 9.20 -10.41
CA TYR A 66 4.01 10.41 -9.71
C TYR A 66 3.02 11.52 -10.07
N PHE A 67 2.54 12.23 -9.05
CA PHE A 67 1.55 13.30 -9.14
C PHE A 67 2.14 14.57 -8.55
N ASP A 68 2.28 15.58 -9.41
CA ASP A 68 2.71 16.93 -9.08
C ASP A 68 1.67 17.92 -9.64
N ASP A 69 0.69 18.28 -8.81
CA ASP A 69 -0.49 19.06 -9.17
C ASP A 69 -1.19 18.54 -10.43
N GLU A 70 -1.03 19.22 -11.56
CA GLU A 70 -1.63 18.89 -12.86
C GLU A 70 -0.77 17.91 -13.69
N PHE A 71 0.48 17.67 -13.26
CA PHE A 71 1.42 16.80 -13.94
C PHE A 71 1.39 15.38 -13.38
N VAL A 72 1.25 14.41 -14.28
CA VAL A 72 1.21 12.98 -13.94
C VAL A 72 2.16 12.22 -14.85
N GLU A 73 3.06 11.43 -14.26
CA GLU A 73 4.00 10.58 -14.99
C GLU A 73 4.17 9.20 -14.35
N GLU A 74 4.68 8.23 -15.12
CA GLU A 74 5.05 6.92 -14.59
C GLU A 74 6.39 6.99 -13.83
N LEU A 75 6.45 6.33 -12.68
CA LEU A 75 7.59 6.29 -11.80
C LEU A 75 8.13 4.85 -11.63
N PRO A 76 9.44 4.61 -11.78
CA PRO A 76 10.02 3.32 -11.44
C PRO A 76 9.88 3.02 -9.93
N PRO A 77 9.60 1.77 -9.51
CA PRO A 77 9.45 1.40 -8.10
C PRO A 77 10.62 1.84 -7.20
N ALA A 78 11.84 1.84 -7.75
CA ALA A 78 13.05 2.23 -7.03
C ALA A 78 13.10 3.73 -6.63
N ARG A 79 12.23 4.57 -7.21
CA ARG A 79 12.16 6.02 -6.92
C ARG A 79 10.96 6.40 -6.06
N VAL A 80 10.10 5.45 -5.71
CA VAL A 80 8.86 5.70 -4.94
C VAL A 80 9.18 6.22 -3.53
N VAL A 81 10.15 5.59 -2.87
CA VAL A 81 10.62 6.00 -1.54
C VAL A 81 11.87 6.84 -1.73
N SER A 82 11.83 8.06 -1.19
CA SER A 82 12.93 9.01 -1.22
C SER A 82 13.10 9.65 0.15
N GLU A 83 14.16 10.45 0.33
CA GLU A 83 14.37 11.21 1.57
C GLU A 83 13.28 12.27 1.81
N ALA A 84 12.53 12.65 0.77
CA ALA A 84 11.41 13.58 0.89
C ALA A 84 10.11 12.91 1.38
N ALA A 85 10.09 11.59 1.58
CA ALA A 85 8.92 10.85 2.02
C ALA A 85 8.44 11.36 3.39
N TYR A 86 7.17 11.76 3.47
CA TYR A 86 6.58 12.40 4.63
C TYR A 86 5.38 11.63 5.19
N VAL A 87 4.43 11.21 4.34
CA VAL A 87 3.30 10.35 4.73
C VAL A 87 3.31 9.08 3.90
N LEU A 88 3.23 7.92 4.54
CA LEU A 88 3.23 6.63 3.86
C LEU A 88 1.90 5.90 4.14
N PHE A 89 1.28 5.42 3.07
CA PHE A 89 0.04 4.66 3.14
C PHE A 89 0.30 3.18 2.88
N TYR A 90 -0.10 2.35 3.84
CA TYR A 90 0.11 0.92 3.86
C TYR A 90 -1.22 0.18 3.96
N LYS A 91 -1.39 -0.85 3.13
CA LYS A 91 -2.55 -1.75 3.18
C LYS A 91 -2.13 -3.08 3.79
N ARG A 92 -2.89 -3.57 4.76
CA ARG A 92 -2.64 -4.88 5.35
C ARG A 92 -2.88 -6.00 4.33
N ARG A 93 -1.94 -6.95 4.24
CA ARG A 93 -2.02 -8.05 3.25
C ARG A 93 -3.04 -9.12 3.63
N ARG A 94 -3.22 -9.39 4.92
CA ARG A 94 -4.20 -10.37 5.44
C ARG A 94 -4.91 -9.81 6.66
N VAL A 95 -6.23 -9.87 6.67
CA VAL A 95 -7.05 -9.57 7.85
C VAL A 95 -7.46 -10.89 8.47
N THR A 96 -6.99 -11.18 9.68
CA THR A 96 -7.37 -12.38 10.43
C THR A 96 -8.43 -12.05 11.48
N GLY A 97 -9.18 -13.05 11.95
CA GLY A 97 -10.25 -12.86 12.94
C GLY A 97 -9.79 -12.19 14.25
N ALA A 98 -8.50 -12.31 14.60
CA ALA A 98 -7.89 -11.61 15.74
C ALA A 98 -7.82 -10.07 15.58
N ASN A 99 -8.11 -9.55 14.39
CA ASN A 99 -7.95 -8.14 14.03
C ASN A 99 -9.25 -7.50 13.51
N LEU A 100 -10.35 -8.25 13.53
CA LEU A 100 -11.68 -7.74 13.21
C LEU A 100 -12.31 -7.27 14.53
N VAL A 101 -12.58 -5.98 14.64
CA VAL A 101 -13.44 -5.47 15.71
C VAL A 101 -14.88 -5.79 15.31
N ASN A 102 -15.56 -6.62 16.11
CA ASN A 102 -16.96 -6.96 15.85
C ASN A 102 -17.85 -5.77 16.22
N THR A 103 -18.16 -4.91 15.25
CA THR A 103 -19.04 -3.75 15.44
C THR A 103 -20.50 -4.14 15.19
N THR A 104 -21.02 -5.12 15.93
CA THR A 104 -22.48 -5.30 16.03
C THR A 104 -22.98 -4.39 17.14
N VAL A 105 -23.71 -3.33 16.75
CA VAL A 105 -24.55 -2.49 17.63
C VAL A 105 -25.92 -3.13 17.80
#